data_AF-A0A846HWA2-F1
#
_entry.id   AF-A0A846HWA2-F1
#
_cell.length_a   1.000
_cell.length_b   1.000
_cell.length_c   1.000
_cell.angle_alpha   90.00
_cell.angle_beta   90.00
_cell.angle_gamma   90.00
#
_symmetry.space_group_name_H-M   'P 1'
#
loop_
_entity.id
_entity.type
_entity.pdbx_description
1 polymer ?
#
loop_
_entity_poly.entity_id
_entity_poly.type
_entity_poly.pdbx_seq_one_letter_code
_entity_poly.pdbx_strand_id
1 'polypeptide(L)'
;MDKPFNLLIDTKRTGFNAVRGLKQGDNNSVLNVTLVQNSVPFNLTGLTVRINYKRPDNKLFLQMVNIENATEGKIKINILTKVLENAGEVKADLSLFDKDNRKITSATFSMFVDGSIYRNDYLEPEDLDLIQSIWVEEDKRIKQENARKLNEENRLSNESIRVENEENRKLEETKRVDSENIRVDNETGREKSEATRIENEKTRLENENQRKENEENRIAKESERMEAENKRIENETTRQQGYANIEDTINNFSVCEEYDSGKEYKKFNRVVYNGSCCECLKDCTNIYPVNKEYWILIAKKGKDGLGSGNMHTDTYDQNNNGIVDKAESITDGFITYNVTDINNKFNTLNANDQHAREEIIDIKLKLKEKLAVDFINKSGIGFFDTFETDEYIESTTAKWNKTDTTVDFSSPESEQTVYQAVENSDTIELVGDQLSVGDKIKVGDKLITIEEVL
;
A
#
# COMPACT_ATOMS: atom_id res chain seq x y z
N MET A 1 46.00 -58.70 -50.03
CA MET A 1 45.71 -59.82 -50.95
C MET A 1 47.04 -60.27 -51.52
N ASP A 2 47.57 -61.40 -51.07
CA ASP A 2 48.91 -61.87 -51.47
C ASP A 2 48.79 -62.64 -52.79
N LYS A 3 49.76 -62.46 -53.70
CA LYS A 3 49.88 -63.22 -54.93
C LYS A 3 51.01 -64.24 -54.79
N PRO A 4 50.73 -65.49 -54.34
CA PRO A 4 51.76 -66.46 -54.01
C PRO A 4 52.29 -67.19 -55.24
N PHE A 5 53.61 -67.35 -55.29
CA PHE A 5 54.34 -68.16 -56.26
C PHE A 5 55.14 -69.21 -55.50
N ASN A 6 55.04 -70.48 -55.88
CA ASN A 6 55.75 -71.55 -55.21
C ASN A 6 56.93 -72.02 -56.07
N LEU A 7 58.10 -72.18 -55.45
CA LEU A 7 59.31 -72.63 -56.13
C LEU A 7 60.03 -73.66 -55.27
N LEU A 8 60.45 -74.77 -55.88
CA LEU A 8 61.28 -75.79 -55.23
C LEU A 8 62.70 -75.71 -55.81
N ILE A 9 63.71 -75.59 -54.96
CA ILE A 9 65.11 -75.47 -55.38
C ILE A 9 65.93 -76.59 -54.75
N ASP A 10 66.56 -77.43 -55.58
CA ASP A 10 67.55 -78.41 -55.13
C ASP A 10 68.96 -77.80 -55.21
N THR A 11 69.70 -77.84 -54.10
CA THR A 11 71.06 -77.27 -54.02
C THR A 11 72.12 -78.07 -54.79
N LYS A 12 71.86 -79.34 -55.16
CA LYS A 12 72.82 -80.21 -55.87
C LYS A 12 72.39 -80.55 -57.30
N ARG A 13 71.11 -80.37 -57.66
CA ARG A 13 70.59 -80.69 -59.00
C ARG A 13 70.22 -79.41 -59.74
N THR A 14 70.77 -79.24 -60.94
CA THR A 14 70.38 -78.17 -61.86
C THR A 14 69.08 -78.56 -62.58
N GLY A 15 67.93 -78.17 -62.03
CA GLY A 15 66.64 -78.19 -62.72
C GLY A 15 66.31 -76.82 -63.33
N PHE A 16 65.43 -76.78 -64.32
CA PHE A 16 64.86 -75.52 -64.82
C PHE A 16 63.93 -74.93 -63.74
N ASN A 17 64.47 -74.01 -62.94
CA ASN A 17 63.74 -73.30 -61.90
C ASN A 17 63.32 -71.94 -62.44
N ALA A 18 62.04 -71.79 -62.81
CA ALA A 18 61.51 -70.53 -63.31
C ALA A 18 60.16 -70.17 -62.68
N VAL A 19 60.00 -68.90 -62.32
CA VAL A 19 58.75 -68.31 -61.82
C VAL A 19 58.15 -67.42 -62.91
N ARG A 20 56.88 -67.65 -63.26
CA ARG A 20 56.14 -66.87 -64.28
C ARG A 20 54.88 -66.26 -63.69
N GLY A 21 54.38 -65.19 -64.32
CA GLY A 21 53.14 -64.52 -63.93
C GLY A 21 53.31 -63.34 -62.96
N LEU A 22 54.54 -62.92 -62.71
CA LEU A 22 54.84 -61.67 -62.01
C LEU A 22 54.47 -60.49 -62.92
N LYS A 23 53.83 -59.45 -62.38
CA LYS A 23 53.46 -58.24 -63.14
C LYS A 23 54.25 -57.04 -62.64
N GLN A 24 54.57 -56.16 -63.59
CA GLN A 24 55.31 -54.93 -63.30
C GLN A 24 54.56 -54.07 -62.29
N GLY A 25 55.24 -53.63 -61.23
CA GLY A 25 54.65 -52.77 -60.19
C GLY A 25 53.81 -53.48 -59.12
N ASP A 26 53.67 -54.82 -59.18
CA ASP A 26 53.00 -55.58 -58.11
C ASP A 26 53.72 -55.33 -56.76
N ASN A 27 53.00 -54.85 -55.75
CA ASN A 27 53.54 -54.54 -54.42
C ASN A 27 53.30 -55.62 -53.36
N ASN A 28 52.62 -56.71 -53.73
CA ASN A 28 52.28 -57.81 -52.81
C ASN A 28 52.47 -59.20 -53.43
N SER A 29 53.49 -59.35 -54.29
CA SER A 29 53.92 -60.64 -54.84
C SER A 29 54.78 -61.39 -53.84
N VAL A 30 54.38 -62.60 -53.50
CA VAL A 30 55.04 -63.44 -52.49
C VAL A 30 55.61 -64.68 -53.16
N LEU A 31 56.89 -64.97 -52.94
CA LEU A 31 57.57 -66.17 -53.41
C LEU A 31 57.84 -67.11 -52.23
N ASN A 32 57.16 -68.25 -52.22
CA ASN A 32 57.38 -69.32 -51.26
C ASN A 32 58.40 -70.30 -51.86
N VAL A 33 59.56 -70.42 -51.24
CA VAL A 33 60.64 -71.31 -51.69
C VAL A 33 60.79 -72.47 -50.73
N THR A 34 60.84 -73.69 -51.26
CA THR A 34 61.23 -74.90 -50.53
C THR A 34 62.63 -75.31 -50.97
N LEU A 35 63.60 -75.21 -50.06
CA LEU A 35 64.99 -75.56 -50.33
C LEU A 35 65.24 -77.03 -49.97
N VAL A 36 65.71 -77.81 -50.93
CA VAL A 36 66.00 -79.24 -50.76
C VAL A 36 67.45 -79.55 -51.15
N GLN A 37 67.97 -80.67 -50.66
CA GLN A 37 69.26 -81.22 -51.08
C GLN A 37 69.07 -82.72 -51.32
N ASN A 38 69.30 -83.17 -52.56
CA ASN A 38 69.00 -84.55 -52.96
C ASN A 38 67.56 -84.97 -52.63
N SER A 39 66.59 -84.10 -52.89
CA SER A 39 65.16 -84.32 -52.60
C SER A 39 64.77 -84.44 -51.11
N VAL A 40 65.67 -84.13 -50.17
CA VAL A 40 65.37 -84.01 -48.74
C VAL A 40 65.33 -82.54 -48.34
N PRO A 41 64.34 -82.08 -47.53
CA PRO A 41 64.30 -80.71 -47.02
C PRO A 41 65.61 -80.30 -46.35
N PHE A 42 66.13 -79.14 -46.72
CA PHE A 42 67.38 -78.63 -46.16
C PHE A 42 67.09 -77.85 -44.87
N ASN A 43 67.69 -78.27 -43.76
CA ASN A 43 67.47 -77.62 -42.47
C ASN A 43 68.17 -76.25 -42.41
N LEU A 44 67.39 -75.20 -42.15
CA LEU A 44 67.83 -73.80 -42.11
C LEU A 44 68.07 -73.29 -40.68
N THR A 45 68.02 -74.16 -39.66
CA THR A 45 68.15 -73.76 -38.26
C THR A 45 69.51 -73.13 -37.99
N GLY A 46 69.51 -71.87 -37.53
CA GLY A 46 70.74 -71.12 -37.24
C GLY A 46 71.40 -70.48 -38.46
N LEU A 47 70.81 -70.62 -39.66
CA LEU A 47 71.26 -69.95 -40.88
C LEU A 47 70.45 -68.67 -41.13
N THR A 48 71.08 -67.71 -41.82
CA THR A 48 70.37 -66.55 -42.38
C THR A 48 70.33 -66.66 -43.89
N VAL A 49 69.19 -66.32 -44.49
CA VAL A 49 68.99 -66.41 -45.94
C VAL A 49 68.83 -65.01 -46.53
N ARG A 50 69.57 -64.76 -47.60
CA ARG A 50 69.48 -63.55 -48.42
C ARG A 50 69.18 -63.94 -49.85
N ILE A 51 68.21 -63.31 -50.46
CA ILE A 51 67.99 -63.42 -51.90
C ILE A 51 68.73 -62.28 -52.61
N ASN A 52 69.45 -62.63 -53.68
CA ASN A 52 70.06 -61.68 -54.58
C ASN A 52 69.29 -61.70 -55.90
N TYR A 53 68.92 -60.54 -56.40
CA TYR A 53 68.24 -60.36 -57.67
C TYR A 53 69.15 -59.59 -58.62
N LYS A 54 69.18 -60.00 -59.89
CA LYS A 54 69.75 -59.28 -61.01
C LYS A 54 68.64 -58.94 -61.99
N ARG A 55 68.32 -57.66 -62.07
CA ARG A 55 67.25 -57.12 -62.93
C ARG A 55 67.72 -56.98 -64.39
N PRO A 56 66.82 -56.89 -65.41
CA PRO A 56 67.21 -56.72 -66.81
C PRO A 56 68.14 -55.53 -67.11
N ASP A 57 68.11 -54.47 -66.29
CA ASP A 57 69.00 -53.31 -66.39
C ASP A 57 70.37 -53.53 -65.72
N ASN A 58 70.71 -54.78 -65.40
CA ASN A 58 71.90 -55.21 -64.66
C ASN A 58 72.03 -54.67 -63.22
N LYS A 59 71.01 -54.03 -62.66
CA LYS A 59 71.02 -53.63 -61.25
C LYS A 59 70.84 -54.84 -60.34
N LEU A 60 71.61 -54.85 -59.24
CA LEU A 60 71.57 -55.88 -58.22
C LEU A 60 70.76 -55.39 -57.01
N PHE A 61 69.82 -56.20 -56.56
CA PHE A 61 69.07 -55.97 -55.32
C PHE A 61 69.30 -57.13 -54.37
N LEU A 62 69.47 -56.81 -53.09
CA LEU A 62 69.72 -57.80 -52.05
C LEU A 62 68.66 -57.62 -50.97
N GLN A 63 68.05 -58.72 -50.53
CA GLN A 63 67.01 -58.71 -49.53
C GLN A 63 67.23 -59.84 -48.54
N MET A 64 67.24 -59.52 -47.24
CA MET A 64 67.19 -60.54 -46.20
C MET A 64 65.79 -61.15 -46.15
N VAL A 65 65.74 -62.46 -45.99
CA VAL A 65 64.51 -63.24 -46.12
C VAL A 65 64.11 -63.85 -44.80
N ASN A 66 62.81 -63.87 -44.52
CA ASN A 66 62.27 -64.54 -43.34
C ASN A 66 62.08 -66.04 -43.61
N ILE A 67 62.65 -66.87 -42.74
CA ILE A 67 62.46 -68.32 -42.76
C ILE A 67 61.11 -68.62 -42.12
N GLU A 68 60.21 -69.31 -42.84
CA GLU A 68 58.88 -69.65 -42.35
C GLU A 68 58.89 -70.96 -41.55
N ASN A 69 59.60 -71.98 -42.05
CA ASN A 69 59.82 -73.22 -41.32
C ASN A 69 61.24 -73.73 -41.58
N ALA A 70 62.08 -73.66 -40.54
CA ALA A 70 63.50 -74.00 -40.63
C ALA A 70 63.75 -75.50 -40.79
N THR A 71 62.91 -76.38 -40.24
CA THR A 71 63.10 -77.84 -40.33
C THR A 71 62.64 -78.39 -41.68
N GLU A 72 61.68 -77.74 -42.32
CA GLU A 72 61.15 -78.11 -43.65
C GLU A 72 61.79 -77.33 -44.81
N GLY A 73 62.76 -76.46 -44.54
CA GLY A 73 63.44 -75.66 -45.57
C GLY A 73 62.53 -74.68 -46.30
N LYS A 74 61.42 -74.25 -45.67
CA LYS A 74 60.44 -73.33 -46.26
C LYS A 74 60.76 -71.88 -45.93
N ILE A 75 60.73 -71.06 -46.98
CA ILE A 75 61.16 -69.67 -46.94
C ILE A 75 60.08 -68.84 -47.62
N LYS A 76 59.62 -67.77 -46.95
CA LYS A 76 58.64 -66.83 -47.51
C LYS A 76 59.34 -65.52 -47.89
N ILE A 77 59.33 -65.18 -49.16
CA ILE A 77 59.95 -63.98 -49.71
C ILE A 77 58.87 -63.03 -50.19
N ASN A 78 58.77 -61.86 -49.57
CA ASN A 78 57.96 -60.78 -50.13
C ASN A 78 58.82 -60.05 -51.17
N ILE A 79 58.53 -60.24 -52.46
CA ILE A 79 59.37 -59.68 -53.53
C ILE A 79 59.27 -58.15 -53.46
N LEU A 80 60.43 -57.47 -53.45
CA LEU A 80 60.47 -56.02 -53.44
C LEU A 80 59.83 -55.45 -54.71
N THR A 81 58.96 -54.44 -54.58
CA THR A 81 58.36 -53.73 -55.73
C THR A 81 59.43 -53.20 -56.70
N LYS A 82 60.59 -52.78 -56.19
CA LYS A 82 61.74 -52.31 -56.98
C LYS A 82 62.34 -53.40 -57.89
N VAL A 83 62.24 -54.67 -57.51
CA VAL A 83 62.71 -55.81 -58.32
C VAL A 83 61.77 -56.03 -59.51
N LEU A 84 60.47 -55.80 -59.31
CA LEU A 84 59.41 -55.94 -60.33
C LEU A 84 59.14 -54.63 -61.10
N GLU A 85 60.00 -53.63 -60.99
CA GLU A 85 59.79 -52.32 -61.60
C GLU A 85 59.99 -52.34 -63.13
N ASN A 86 60.88 -53.19 -63.64
CA ASN A 86 61.16 -53.33 -65.08
C ASN A 86 60.66 -54.69 -65.58
N ALA A 87 59.95 -54.68 -66.71
CA ALA A 87 59.54 -55.91 -67.40
C ALA A 87 60.76 -56.65 -67.98
N GLY A 88 60.77 -57.98 -67.88
CA GLY A 88 61.84 -58.84 -68.40
C GLY A 88 62.27 -59.96 -67.44
N GLU A 89 63.40 -60.60 -67.77
CA GLU A 89 63.98 -61.70 -66.97
C GLU A 89 64.80 -61.15 -65.79
N VAL A 90 64.32 -61.39 -64.56
CA VAL A 90 65.08 -61.17 -63.34
C VAL A 90 65.74 -62.49 -62.93
N LYS A 91 67.06 -62.53 -62.83
CA LYS A 91 67.80 -63.72 -62.36
C LYS A 91 68.02 -63.63 -60.86
N ALA A 92 67.72 -64.68 -60.12
CA ALA A 92 67.85 -64.68 -58.67
C ALA A 92 68.56 -65.93 -58.15
N ASP A 93 69.26 -65.77 -57.03
CA ASP A 93 69.82 -66.87 -56.24
C ASP A 93 69.64 -66.61 -54.74
N LEU A 94 69.64 -67.68 -53.95
CA LEU A 94 69.60 -67.61 -52.50
C LEU A 94 71.00 -67.84 -51.95
N SER A 95 71.47 -66.91 -51.13
CA SER A 95 72.69 -67.02 -50.35
C SER A 95 72.35 -67.35 -48.90
N LEU A 96 72.83 -68.49 -48.43
CA LEU A 96 72.71 -68.94 -47.05
C LEU A 96 74.01 -68.64 -46.32
N PHE A 97 73.91 -68.05 -45.13
CA PHE A 97 75.04 -67.71 -44.28
C PHE A 97 74.92 -68.43 -42.93
N ASP A 98 76.03 -69.02 -42.48
CA ASP A 98 76.19 -69.55 -41.13
C ASP A 98 76.67 -68.45 -40.16
N LYS A 99 76.68 -68.74 -38.85
CA LYS A 99 77.13 -67.84 -37.77
C LYS A 99 78.56 -67.30 -37.98
N ASP A 100 79.40 -68.09 -38.63
CA ASP A 100 80.78 -67.73 -38.98
C ASP A 100 80.92 -67.00 -40.33
N ASN A 101 79.81 -66.50 -40.91
CA ASN A 101 79.74 -65.86 -42.23
C ASN A 101 80.18 -66.74 -43.43
N ARG A 102 80.22 -68.06 -43.25
CA ARG A 102 80.44 -69.01 -44.36
C ARG A 102 79.20 -69.03 -45.25
N LYS A 103 79.40 -68.92 -46.58
CA LYS A 103 78.32 -68.74 -47.55
C LYS A 103 78.15 -69.98 -48.45
N ILE A 104 76.92 -70.46 -48.58
CA ILE A 104 76.50 -71.40 -49.65
C ILE A 104 75.48 -70.67 -50.53
N THR A 105 75.54 -70.88 -51.85
CA THR A 105 74.59 -70.26 -52.79
C THR A 105 73.74 -71.35 -53.45
N SER A 106 72.45 -71.11 -53.60
CA SER A 106 71.53 -72.00 -54.30
C SER A 106 71.77 -71.99 -55.82
N ALA A 107 71.13 -72.91 -56.53
CA ALA A 107 71.00 -72.79 -57.97
C ALA A 107 70.29 -71.47 -58.35
N THR A 108 70.73 -70.85 -59.43
CA THR A 108 70.10 -69.65 -59.99
C THR A 108 68.75 -70.02 -60.60
N PHE A 109 67.73 -69.21 -60.37
CA PHE A 109 66.41 -69.34 -60.96
C PHE A 109 65.99 -68.03 -61.63
N SER A 110 65.17 -68.14 -62.67
CA SER A 110 64.70 -67.00 -63.44
C SER A 110 63.27 -66.63 -63.06
N MET A 111 63.02 -65.35 -62.84
CA MET A 111 61.71 -64.76 -62.58
C MET A 111 61.33 -63.90 -63.78
N PHE A 112 60.22 -64.23 -64.45
CA PHE A 112 59.74 -63.48 -65.61
C PHE A 112 58.67 -62.47 -65.18
N VAL A 113 58.99 -61.19 -65.35
CA VAL A 113 58.10 -60.06 -65.04
C VAL A 113 57.46 -59.57 -66.33
N ASP A 114 56.15 -59.73 -66.45
CA ASP A 114 55.39 -59.21 -67.57
C ASP A 114 55.11 -57.71 -67.38
N GLY A 115 55.17 -56.95 -68.46
CA GLY A 115 54.74 -55.54 -68.46
C GLY A 115 53.28 -55.41 -67.98
N SER A 116 53.03 -54.36 -67.20
CA SER A 116 51.66 -53.96 -66.89
C SER A 116 51.01 -53.42 -68.16
N ILE A 117 49.74 -53.77 -68.39
CA ILE A 117 48.96 -53.20 -69.50
C ILE A 117 48.64 -51.72 -69.21
N TYR A 118 48.56 -51.36 -67.92
CA TYR A 118 48.44 -49.98 -67.48
C TYR A 118 49.80 -49.30 -67.57
N ARG A 119 50.01 -48.54 -68.64
CA ARG A 119 51.21 -47.77 -68.92
C ARG A 119 50.87 -46.30 -68.66
N ASN A 120 51.50 -45.69 -67.65
CA ASN A 120 51.25 -44.30 -67.24
C ASN A 120 52.00 -43.32 -68.16
N ASP A 121 51.77 -43.46 -69.47
CA ASP A 121 52.40 -42.67 -70.52
C ASP A 121 51.40 -41.66 -71.13
N TYR A 122 50.41 -41.24 -70.34
CA TYR A 122 49.44 -40.20 -70.68
C TYR A 122 49.31 -39.18 -69.53
N LEU A 123 50.41 -38.51 -69.24
CA LEU A 123 50.37 -37.19 -68.61
C LEU A 123 51.32 -36.33 -69.43
N GLU A 124 50.78 -35.48 -70.28
CA GLU A 124 51.60 -34.47 -70.94
C GLU A 124 52.01 -33.42 -69.88
N PRO A 125 53.14 -32.72 -70.01
CA PRO A 125 53.58 -31.70 -69.05
C PRO A 125 52.46 -30.70 -68.66
N GLU A 126 51.55 -30.40 -69.57
CA GLU A 126 50.38 -29.55 -69.41
C GLU A 126 49.38 -30.09 -68.36
N ASP A 127 49.25 -31.41 -68.21
CA ASP A 127 48.38 -32.04 -67.20
C ASP A 127 48.96 -31.90 -65.78
N LEU A 128 50.30 -31.89 -65.66
CA LEU A 128 50.99 -31.66 -64.38
C LEU A 128 50.85 -30.20 -63.92
N ASP A 129 50.97 -29.25 -64.86
CA ASP A 129 50.76 -27.83 -64.60
C ASP A 129 49.29 -27.55 -64.22
N LEU A 130 48.34 -28.21 -64.88
CA LEU A 130 46.92 -28.12 -64.54
C LEU A 130 46.65 -28.66 -63.12
N ILE A 131 47.16 -29.84 -62.76
CA ILE A 131 47.01 -30.40 -61.42
C ILE A 131 47.64 -29.49 -60.35
N GLN A 132 48.82 -28.94 -60.63
CA GLN A 132 49.49 -28.02 -59.73
C GLN A 132 48.69 -26.72 -59.55
N SER A 133 48.11 -26.17 -60.63
CA SER A 133 47.25 -24.99 -60.57
C SER A 133 45.99 -25.23 -59.74
N ILE A 134 45.32 -26.38 -59.93
CA ILE A 134 44.14 -26.78 -59.16
C ILE A 134 44.49 -26.92 -57.67
N TRP A 135 45.64 -27.52 -57.35
CA TRP A 135 46.08 -27.66 -55.96
C TRP A 135 46.33 -26.31 -55.28
N VAL A 136 46.96 -25.36 -56.00
CA VAL A 136 47.20 -24.00 -55.49
C VAL A 136 45.88 -23.23 -55.29
N GLU A 137 44.94 -23.34 -56.23
CA GLU A 137 43.62 -22.73 -56.10
C GLU A 137 42.83 -23.32 -54.94
N GLU A 138 42.89 -24.64 -54.75
CA GLU A 138 42.21 -25.32 -53.66
C GLU A 138 42.82 -24.99 -52.29
N ASP A 139 44.15 -24.92 -52.18
CA ASP A 139 44.84 -24.43 -50.97
C ASP A 139 44.44 -22.98 -50.65
N LYS A 140 44.33 -22.11 -51.67
CA LYS A 140 43.85 -20.73 -51.51
C LYS A 140 42.40 -20.69 -51.04
N ARG A 141 41.50 -21.51 -51.61
CA ARG A 141 40.10 -21.63 -51.20
C ARG A 141 39.98 -22.10 -49.75
N ILE A 142 40.75 -23.12 -49.36
CA ILE A 142 40.80 -23.65 -47.99
C ILE A 142 41.25 -22.57 -47.00
N LYS A 143 42.31 -21.81 -47.32
CA LYS A 143 42.78 -20.70 -46.48
C LYS A 143 41.72 -19.61 -46.31
N GLN A 144 41.03 -19.24 -47.40
CA GLN A 144 39.95 -18.26 -47.37
C GLN A 144 38.76 -18.76 -46.53
N GLU A 145 38.38 -20.02 -46.68
CA GLU A 145 37.28 -20.62 -45.92
C GLU A 145 37.61 -20.73 -44.42
N ASN A 146 38.85 -21.09 -44.08
CA ASN A 146 39.30 -21.08 -42.69
C ASN A 146 39.31 -19.68 -42.09
N ALA A 147 39.73 -18.66 -42.85
CA ALA A 147 39.65 -17.26 -42.42
C ALA A 147 38.19 -16.81 -42.23
N ARG A 148 37.28 -17.20 -43.13
CA ARG A 148 35.84 -16.92 -43.01
C ARG A 148 35.25 -17.54 -41.76
N LYS A 149 35.59 -18.81 -41.46
CA LYS A 149 35.15 -19.50 -40.23
C LYS A 149 35.63 -18.81 -38.96
N LEU A 150 36.90 -18.41 -38.90
CA LEU A 150 37.44 -17.68 -37.75
C LEU A 150 36.74 -16.33 -37.54
N ASN A 151 36.47 -15.60 -38.63
CA ASN A 151 35.72 -14.34 -38.56
C ASN A 151 34.28 -14.56 -38.09
N GLU A 152 33.64 -15.66 -38.50
CA GLU A 152 32.30 -16.04 -38.05
C GLU A 152 32.28 -16.37 -36.56
N GLU A 153 33.24 -17.15 -36.06
CA GLU A 153 33.40 -17.45 -34.65
C GLU A 153 33.61 -16.18 -33.80
N ASN A 154 34.45 -15.25 -34.28
CA ASN A 154 34.63 -13.95 -33.63
C ASN A 154 33.34 -13.13 -33.62
N ARG A 155 32.57 -13.12 -34.72
CA ARG A 155 31.27 -12.42 -34.78
C ARG A 155 30.28 -13.02 -33.79
N LEU A 156 30.19 -14.35 -33.70
CA LEU A 156 29.33 -15.05 -32.75
C LEU A 156 29.71 -14.77 -31.30
N SER A 157 31.01 -14.73 -30.97
CA SER A 157 31.48 -14.37 -29.64
C SER A 157 31.11 -12.94 -29.27
N ASN A 158 31.34 -11.97 -30.17
CA ASN A 158 30.96 -10.58 -29.96
C ASN A 158 29.43 -10.42 -29.82
N GLU A 159 28.66 -11.18 -30.60
CA GLU A 159 27.20 -11.19 -30.51
C GLU A 159 26.73 -11.72 -29.14
N SER A 160 27.34 -12.79 -28.64
CA SER A 160 27.04 -13.34 -27.32
C SER A 160 27.32 -12.31 -26.21
N ILE A 161 28.44 -11.59 -26.28
CA ILE A 161 28.79 -10.52 -25.33
C ILE A 161 27.78 -9.37 -25.41
N ARG A 162 27.35 -8.99 -26.62
CA ARG A 162 26.34 -7.94 -26.80
C ARG A 162 25.01 -8.33 -26.15
N VAL A 163 24.57 -9.57 -26.34
CA VAL A 163 23.33 -10.09 -25.74
C VAL A 163 23.42 -10.09 -24.22
N GLU A 164 24.53 -10.55 -23.64
CA GLU A 164 24.74 -10.54 -22.19
C GLU A 164 24.71 -9.11 -21.61
N ASN A 165 25.40 -8.17 -22.26
CA ASN A 165 25.38 -6.76 -21.85
C ASN A 165 23.98 -6.15 -21.94
N GLU A 166 23.20 -6.53 -22.95
CA GLU A 166 21.83 -6.06 -23.14
C GLU A 166 20.90 -6.60 -22.05
N GLU A 167 21.02 -7.87 -21.68
CA GLU A 167 20.27 -8.45 -20.57
C GLU A 167 20.64 -7.81 -19.23
N ASN A 168 21.93 -7.55 -18.99
CA ASN A 168 22.38 -6.80 -17.81
C ASN A 168 21.82 -5.38 -17.78
N ARG A 169 21.79 -4.68 -18.93
CA ARG A 169 21.20 -3.34 -19.03
C ARG A 169 19.71 -3.36 -18.68
N LYS A 170 18.94 -4.33 -19.20
CA LYS A 170 17.52 -4.50 -18.87
C LYS A 170 17.30 -4.77 -17.38
N LEU A 171 18.13 -5.60 -16.76
CA LEU A 171 18.03 -5.89 -15.34
C LEU A 171 18.26 -4.64 -14.48
N GLU A 172 19.28 -3.83 -14.79
CA GLU A 172 19.54 -2.58 -14.08
C GLU A 172 18.45 -1.53 -14.33
N GLU A 173 17.88 -1.51 -15.54
CA GLU A 173 16.72 -0.68 -15.86
C GLU A 173 15.52 -1.04 -14.98
N THR A 174 15.19 -2.33 -14.85
CA THR A 174 14.11 -2.81 -13.97
C THR A 174 14.36 -2.40 -12.52
N LYS A 175 15.57 -2.58 -11.99
CA LYS A 175 15.92 -2.15 -10.61
C LYS A 175 15.75 -0.64 -10.42
N ARG A 176 16.09 0.16 -11.43
CA ARG A 176 15.90 1.61 -11.39
C ARG A 176 14.42 1.96 -11.35
N VAL A 177 13.60 1.31 -12.17
CA VAL A 177 12.13 1.50 -12.18
C VAL A 177 11.53 1.10 -10.84
N ASP A 178 11.92 -0.04 -10.27
CA ASP A 178 11.43 -0.48 -8.95
C ASP A 178 11.79 0.52 -7.84
N SER A 179 13.02 1.03 -7.86
CA SER A 179 13.48 2.05 -6.92
C SER A 179 12.70 3.37 -7.06
N GLU A 180 12.36 3.74 -8.30
CA GLU A 180 11.57 4.92 -8.58
C GLU A 180 10.11 4.76 -8.12
N ASN A 181 9.51 3.59 -8.33
CA ASN A 181 8.17 3.28 -7.82
C ASN A 181 8.12 3.38 -6.28
N ILE A 182 9.12 2.83 -5.58
CA ILE A 182 9.24 2.97 -4.12
C ILE A 182 9.38 4.44 -3.71
N ARG A 183 10.11 5.26 -4.48
CA ARG A 183 10.24 6.70 -4.21
C ARG A 183 8.89 7.41 -4.35
N VAL A 184 8.14 7.11 -5.41
CA VAL A 184 6.80 7.66 -5.66
C VAL A 184 5.84 7.28 -4.54
N ASP A 185 5.78 6.01 -4.16
CA ASP A 185 4.90 5.53 -3.07
C ASP A 185 5.19 6.24 -1.75
N ASN A 186 6.47 6.44 -1.43
CA ASN A 186 6.89 7.17 -0.23
C ASN A 186 6.52 8.66 -0.30
N GLU A 187 6.56 9.29 -1.47
CA GLU A 187 6.14 10.68 -1.65
C GLU A 187 4.62 10.81 -1.51
N THR A 188 3.85 9.92 -2.14
CA THR A 188 2.39 9.86 -1.96
C THR A 188 1.99 9.63 -0.49
N GLY A 189 2.74 8.80 0.24
CA GLY A 189 2.55 8.62 1.69
C GLY A 189 2.84 9.88 2.51
N ARG A 190 3.88 10.65 2.13
CA ARG A 190 4.20 11.95 2.74
C ARG A 190 3.13 12.99 2.45
N GLU A 191 2.65 13.09 1.22
CA GLU A 191 1.58 14.01 0.82
C GLU A 191 0.28 13.76 1.61
N LYS A 192 -0.15 12.50 1.75
CA LYS A 192 -1.33 12.13 2.56
C LYS A 192 -1.18 12.51 4.03
N SER A 193 0.01 12.27 4.58
CA SER A 193 0.33 12.61 5.97
C SER A 193 0.30 14.13 6.18
N GLU A 194 0.84 14.88 5.22
CA GLU A 194 0.84 16.34 5.25
C GLU A 194 -0.58 16.93 5.11
N ALA A 195 -1.40 16.38 4.22
CA ALA A 195 -2.81 16.76 4.10
C ALA A 195 -3.57 16.53 5.42
N THR A 196 -3.33 15.40 6.09
CA THR A 196 -3.91 15.10 7.41
C THR A 196 -3.43 16.09 8.47
N ARG A 197 -2.14 16.45 8.46
CA ARG A 197 -1.57 17.45 9.37
C ARG A 197 -2.23 18.81 9.18
N ILE A 198 -2.45 19.24 7.93
CA ILE A 198 -3.12 20.50 7.59
C ILE A 198 -4.56 20.52 8.10
N GLU A 199 -5.31 19.44 7.92
CA GLU A 199 -6.71 19.39 8.40
C GLU A 199 -6.80 19.42 9.93
N ASN A 200 -5.89 18.70 10.62
CA ASN A 200 -5.78 18.76 12.08
C ASN A 200 -5.40 20.16 12.58
N GLU A 201 -4.51 20.85 11.88
CA GLU A 201 -4.11 22.23 12.16
C GLU A 201 -5.29 23.19 12.04
N LYS A 202 -6.08 23.05 10.97
CA LYS A 202 -7.29 23.84 10.73
C LYS A 202 -8.33 23.61 11.83
N THR A 203 -8.59 22.36 12.18
CA THR A 203 -9.48 21.99 13.28
C THR A 203 -9.01 22.59 14.62
N ARG A 204 -7.69 22.57 14.89
CA ARG A 204 -7.14 23.18 16.10
C ARG A 204 -7.38 24.69 16.12
N LEU A 205 -7.17 25.37 15.00
CA LEU A 205 -7.39 26.81 14.88
C LEU A 205 -8.85 27.18 15.11
N GLU A 206 -9.79 26.43 14.53
CA GLU A 206 -11.23 26.61 14.74
C GLU A 206 -11.61 26.45 16.23
N ASN A 207 -11.10 25.40 16.89
CA ASN A 207 -11.33 25.18 18.32
C ASN A 207 -10.76 26.30 19.19
N GLU A 208 -9.58 26.84 18.86
CA GLU A 208 -8.97 27.93 19.61
C GLU A 208 -9.72 29.26 19.42
N ASN A 209 -10.22 29.53 18.21
CA ASN A 209 -11.10 30.66 17.97
C ASN A 209 -12.40 30.56 18.77
N GLN A 210 -13.02 29.38 18.83
CA GLN A 210 -14.21 29.16 19.65
C GLN A 210 -13.92 29.34 21.14
N ARG A 211 -12.77 28.87 21.62
CA ARG A 211 -12.32 29.08 23.01
C ARG A 211 -12.18 30.57 23.31
N LYS A 212 -11.57 31.34 22.41
CA LYS A 212 -11.41 32.78 22.54
C LYS A 212 -12.76 33.50 22.62
N GLU A 213 -13.70 33.17 21.74
CA GLU A 213 -15.05 33.75 21.75
C GLU A 213 -15.79 33.42 23.07
N ASN A 214 -15.69 32.18 23.55
CA ASN A 214 -16.28 31.78 24.83
C ASN A 214 -15.67 32.54 26.01
N GLU A 215 -14.37 32.80 25.97
CA GLU A 215 -13.65 33.59 26.97
C GLU A 215 -14.09 35.05 26.97
N GLU A 216 -14.21 35.67 25.78
CA GLU A 216 -14.73 37.04 25.63
C GLU A 216 -16.16 37.15 26.17
N ASN A 217 -17.02 36.16 25.88
CA ASN A 217 -18.38 36.09 26.43
C ASN A 217 -18.40 35.93 27.96
N ARG A 218 -17.46 35.15 28.53
CA ARG A 218 -17.34 35.02 29.98
C ARG A 218 -16.92 36.34 30.62
N ILE A 219 -15.94 37.02 30.05
CA ILE A 219 -15.48 38.33 30.53
C ILE A 219 -16.63 39.34 30.51
N ALA A 220 -17.39 39.41 29.41
CA ALA A 220 -18.53 40.32 29.30
C ALA A 220 -19.59 40.06 30.40
N LYS A 221 -19.95 38.79 30.63
CA LYS A 221 -20.87 38.41 31.72
C LYS A 221 -20.35 38.75 33.11
N GLU A 222 -19.05 38.59 33.35
CA GLU A 222 -18.47 38.96 34.64
C GLU A 222 -18.43 40.48 34.84
N SER A 223 -18.24 41.26 33.78
CA SER A 223 -18.39 42.72 33.82
C SER A 223 -19.83 43.12 34.17
N GLU A 224 -20.85 42.53 33.53
CA GLU A 224 -22.26 42.78 33.87
C GLU A 224 -22.56 42.41 35.33
N ARG A 225 -22.02 41.28 35.82
CA ARG A 225 -22.16 40.86 37.21
C ARG A 225 -21.54 41.87 38.18
N MET A 226 -20.36 42.39 37.85
CA MET A 226 -19.67 43.41 38.65
C MET A 226 -20.47 44.71 38.71
N GLU A 227 -21.04 45.17 37.59
CA GLU A 227 -21.90 46.36 37.56
C GLU A 227 -23.17 46.17 38.41
N ALA A 228 -23.82 45.01 38.30
CA ALA A 228 -24.99 44.67 39.12
C ALA A 228 -24.64 44.65 40.62
N GLU A 229 -23.47 44.12 40.98
CA GLU A 229 -23.00 44.08 42.36
C GLU A 229 -22.66 45.47 42.91
N ASN A 230 -22.04 46.34 42.11
CA ASN A 230 -21.80 47.73 42.49
C ASN A 230 -23.12 48.46 42.75
N LYS A 231 -24.13 48.27 41.88
CA LYS A 231 -25.47 48.82 42.10
C LYS A 231 -26.13 48.28 43.36
N ARG A 232 -25.93 46.99 43.68
CA ARG A 232 -26.40 46.39 44.93
C ARG A 232 -25.75 47.07 46.14
N ILE A 233 -24.45 47.33 46.09
CA ILE A 233 -23.70 48.04 47.15
C ILE A 233 -24.20 49.48 47.34
N GLU A 234 -24.44 50.22 46.25
CA GLU A 234 -25.01 51.58 46.30
C GLU A 234 -26.40 51.60 46.93
N ASN A 235 -27.28 50.68 46.51
CA ASN A 235 -28.62 50.54 47.07
C ASN A 235 -28.56 50.19 48.57
N GLU A 236 -27.66 49.29 48.96
CA GLU A 236 -27.48 48.89 50.35
C GLU A 236 -26.94 50.05 51.19
N THR A 237 -25.99 50.83 50.67
CA THR A 237 -25.48 52.04 51.33
C THR A 237 -26.59 53.06 51.55
N THR A 238 -27.45 53.28 50.54
CA THR A 238 -28.62 54.16 50.64
C THR A 238 -29.61 53.66 51.69
N ARG A 239 -29.86 52.35 51.73
CA ARG A 239 -30.73 51.72 52.73
C ARG A 239 -30.20 51.94 54.15
N GLN A 240 -28.90 51.75 54.37
CA GLN A 240 -28.25 51.97 55.67
C GLN A 240 -28.34 53.43 56.10
N GLN A 241 -28.10 54.37 55.18
CA GLN A 241 -28.28 55.81 55.47
C GLN A 241 -29.73 56.14 55.84
N GLY A 242 -30.70 55.51 55.17
CA GLY A 242 -32.12 55.63 55.51
C GLY A 242 -32.41 55.20 56.95
N TYR A 243 -31.85 54.08 57.42
CA TYR A 243 -32.00 53.68 58.82
C TYR A 243 -31.36 54.65 59.80
N ALA A 244 -30.16 55.15 59.52
CA ALA A 244 -29.50 56.14 60.36
C ALA A 244 -30.35 57.43 60.47
N ASN A 245 -30.96 57.87 59.38
CA ASN A 245 -31.85 59.05 59.38
C ASN A 245 -33.15 58.80 60.18
N ILE A 246 -33.73 57.60 60.08
CA ILE A 246 -34.91 57.21 60.86
C ILE A 246 -34.57 57.14 62.36
N GLU A 247 -33.44 56.54 62.70
CA GLU A 247 -32.94 56.47 64.08
C GLU A 247 -32.75 57.87 64.67
N ASP A 248 -32.11 58.79 63.92
CA ASP A 248 -31.98 60.19 64.32
C ASP A 248 -33.35 60.87 64.52
N THR A 249 -34.29 60.65 63.60
CA THR A 249 -35.65 61.21 63.70
C THR A 249 -36.40 60.69 64.94
N ILE A 250 -36.29 59.39 65.24
CA ILE A 250 -36.92 58.78 66.42
C ILE A 250 -36.29 59.33 67.71
N ASN A 251 -34.96 59.39 67.76
CA ASN A 251 -34.23 59.91 68.93
C ASN A 251 -34.53 61.39 69.18
N ASN A 252 -34.77 62.17 68.13
CA ASN A 252 -35.11 63.60 68.20
C ASN A 252 -36.62 63.88 68.18
N PHE A 253 -37.48 62.86 68.28
CA PHE A 253 -38.93 63.07 68.27
C PHE A 253 -39.39 63.84 69.52
N SER A 254 -40.29 64.80 69.33
CA SER A 254 -40.82 65.63 70.42
C SER A 254 -41.62 64.78 71.43
N VAL A 255 -40.97 64.37 72.51
CA VAL A 255 -41.63 63.84 73.70
C VAL A 255 -42.06 65.01 74.60
N CYS A 256 -43.20 64.87 75.28
CA CYS A 256 -43.62 65.78 76.35
C CYS A 256 -43.27 65.13 77.70
N GLU A 257 -42.28 65.67 78.40
CA GLU A 257 -41.73 65.11 79.64
C GLU A 257 -41.49 66.20 80.69
N GLU A 258 -41.18 65.85 81.94
CA GLU A 258 -40.78 66.85 82.94
C GLU A 258 -39.42 67.46 82.58
N TYR A 259 -39.26 68.77 82.83
CA TYR A 259 -37.99 69.46 82.54
C TYR A 259 -36.85 68.95 83.44
N ASP A 260 -35.71 68.59 82.82
CA ASP A 260 -34.46 68.17 83.43
C ASP A 260 -33.30 69.05 82.91
N SER A 261 -32.59 69.72 83.80
CA SER A 261 -31.44 70.56 83.47
C SER A 261 -30.26 69.81 82.83
N GLY A 262 -30.13 68.50 83.06
CA GLY A 262 -29.04 67.68 82.52
C GLY A 262 -29.31 67.14 81.12
N LYS A 263 -30.53 67.29 80.60
CA LYS A 263 -30.93 66.78 79.28
C LYS A 263 -30.74 67.82 78.18
N GLU A 264 -30.28 67.37 77.02
CA GLU A 264 -30.30 68.17 75.79
C GLU A 264 -31.70 68.09 75.17
N TYR A 265 -32.29 69.24 74.91
CA TYR A 265 -33.57 69.38 74.24
C TYR A 265 -33.35 69.88 72.82
N LYS A 266 -33.90 69.17 71.84
CA LYS A 266 -33.94 69.60 70.45
C LYS A 266 -35.09 70.56 70.21
N LYS A 267 -34.98 71.40 69.19
CA LYS A 267 -36.09 72.23 68.71
C LYS A 267 -37.37 71.40 68.56
N PHE A 268 -38.48 71.94 69.03
CA PHE A 268 -39.82 71.34 69.14
C PHE A 268 -40.01 70.32 70.25
N ASN A 269 -38.98 69.93 71.02
CA ASN A 269 -39.20 69.12 72.22
C ASN A 269 -40.11 69.88 73.20
N ARG A 270 -41.00 69.15 73.88
CA ARG A 270 -41.95 69.74 74.82
C ARG A 270 -41.62 69.30 76.23
N VAL A 271 -41.70 70.22 77.16
CA VAL A 271 -41.48 69.93 78.57
C VAL A 271 -42.61 70.47 79.43
N VAL A 272 -42.88 69.77 80.52
CA VAL A 272 -43.68 70.27 81.63
C VAL A 272 -42.73 70.94 82.61
N TYR A 273 -43.02 72.20 82.94
CA TYR A 273 -42.27 72.96 83.93
C TYR A 273 -43.25 73.70 84.84
N ASN A 274 -43.20 73.40 86.15
CA ASN A 274 -44.11 73.95 87.16
C ASN A 274 -45.61 73.82 86.79
N GLY A 275 -45.97 72.72 86.12
CA GLY A 275 -47.33 72.37 85.69
C GLY A 275 -47.80 73.02 84.39
N SER A 276 -46.96 73.84 83.74
CA SER A 276 -47.26 74.42 82.42
C SER A 276 -46.43 73.72 81.34
N CYS A 277 -46.98 73.60 80.13
CA CYS A 277 -46.26 72.99 79.01
C CYS A 277 -45.55 74.07 78.19
N CYS A 278 -44.26 73.84 77.95
CA CYS A 278 -43.41 74.71 77.13
C CYS A 278 -42.84 73.90 75.96
N GLU A 279 -42.66 74.54 74.81
CA GLU A 279 -42.02 73.96 73.62
C GLU A 279 -40.68 74.66 73.36
N CYS A 280 -39.67 73.86 73.03
CA CYS A 280 -38.32 74.33 72.76
C CYS A 280 -38.24 74.96 71.37
N LEU A 281 -37.73 76.19 71.26
CA LEU A 281 -37.62 76.93 69.99
C LEU A 281 -36.28 76.72 69.28
N LYS A 282 -35.24 76.32 70.01
CA LYS A 282 -33.86 76.07 69.54
C LYS A 282 -33.22 74.99 70.42
N ASP A 283 -32.31 74.21 69.87
CA ASP A 283 -31.54 73.24 70.65
C ASP A 283 -30.92 73.89 71.90
N CYS A 284 -31.14 73.30 73.08
CA CYS A 284 -30.62 73.83 74.33
C CYS A 284 -30.38 72.73 75.37
N THR A 285 -29.43 73.01 76.26
CA THR A 285 -29.12 72.17 77.43
C THR A 285 -29.02 73.10 78.62
N ASN A 286 -29.62 72.72 79.76
CA ASN A 286 -29.56 73.50 80.99
C ASN A 286 -30.11 74.95 80.88
N ILE A 287 -31.12 75.17 80.03
CA ILE A 287 -31.83 76.47 79.91
C ILE A 287 -33.26 76.30 80.41
N TYR A 288 -33.60 76.98 81.49
CA TYR A 288 -34.93 76.87 82.11
C TYR A 288 -36.07 77.34 81.18
N PRO A 289 -37.27 76.69 81.20
CA PRO A 289 -38.43 77.00 80.34
C PRO A 289 -39.16 78.32 80.62
N VAL A 290 -38.42 79.32 81.10
CA VAL A 290 -38.82 80.71 81.30
C VAL A 290 -38.10 81.65 80.32
N ASN A 291 -37.02 81.19 79.67
CA ASN A 291 -36.27 81.97 78.68
C ASN A 291 -37.01 81.98 77.34
N LYS A 292 -37.58 83.14 76.98
CA LYS A 292 -38.40 83.34 75.78
C LYS A 292 -37.64 83.19 74.45
N GLU A 293 -36.30 83.20 74.46
CA GLU A 293 -35.52 82.96 73.25
C GLU A 293 -35.47 81.47 72.90
N TYR A 294 -35.51 80.60 73.90
CA TYR A 294 -35.36 79.15 73.77
C TYR A 294 -36.65 78.38 74.01
N TRP A 295 -37.65 78.99 74.64
CA TRP A 295 -38.90 78.33 75.02
C TRP A 295 -40.11 79.20 74.74
N ILE A 296 -41.18 78.58 74.24
CA ILE A 296 -42.51 79.18 74.14
C ILE A 296 -43.47 78.44 75.06
N LEU A 297 -44.28 79.19 75.81
CA LEU A 297 -45.36 78.63 76.61
C LEU A 297 -46.50 78.22 75.66
N ILE A 298 -46.79 76.92 75.57
CA ILE A 298 -47.84 76.38 74.70
C ILE A 298 -49.13 76.08 75.46
N ALA A 299 -49.04 75.77 76.76
CA ALA A 299 -50.19 75.62 77.62
C ALA A 299 -49.85 76.12 79.02
N LYS A 300 -50.63 77.09 79.49
CA LYS A 300 -50.53 77.55 80.88
C LYS A 300 -51.29 76.57 81.77
N LYS A 301 -50.73 76.23 82.93
CA LYS A 301 -51.49 75.48 83.94
C LYS A 301 -52.84 76.16 84.21
N GLY A 302 -53.91 75.36 84.17
CA GLY A 302 -55.24 75.79 84.57
C GLY A 302 -55.27 76.21 86.05
N LYS A 303 -56.28 76.98 86.45
CA LYS A 303 -56.36 77.52 87.82
C LYS A 303 -56.72 76.48 88.89
N ASP A 304 -56.92 75.20 88.55
CA ASP A 304 -57.33 74.13 89.49
C ASP A 304 -57.21 72.65 89.01
N GLY A 305 -56.85 72.32 87.77
CA GLY A 305 -56.46 70.94 87.39
C GLY A 305 -57.56 69.87 87.40
N LEU A 306 -58.84 70.19 87.12
CA LEU A 306 -59.97 69.23 87.13
C LEU A 306 -60.85 69.18 85.85
N GLY A 307 -60.40 69.71 84.71
CA GLY A 307 -61.23 69.76 83.49
C GLY A 307 -61.05 68.57 82.53
N SER A 308 -61.93 67.57 82.59
CA SER A 308 -62.13 66.56 81.53
C SER A 308 -63.33 66.95 80.65
N GLY A 309 -63.08 67.50 79.47
CA GLY A 309 -64.10 67.73 78.44
C GLY A 309 -64.04 66.63 77.39
N ASN A 310 -65.04 65.77 77.36
CA ASN A 310 -65.34 64.89 76.24
C ASN A 310 -65.93 65.71 75.07
N MET A 311 -65.40 65.50 73.87
CA MET A 311 -65.94 66.08 72.63
C MET A 311 -67.42 65.71 72.49
N HIS A 312 -68.26 66.67 72.10
CA HIS A 312 -69.72 66.57 71.97
C HIS A 312 -70.21 65.33 71.20
N THR A 313 -70.50 64.24 71.91
CA THR A 313 -71.02 62.95 71.39
C THR A 313 -72.35 63.10 70.66
N ASP A 314 -73.12 64.13 71.02
CA ASP A 314 -74.45 64.45 70.48
C ASP A 314 -74.46 64.73 68.96
N THR A 315 -73.28 64.82 68.32
CA THR A 315 -73.14 65.15 66.89
C THR A 315 -72.88 63.93 65.99
N TYR A 316 -72.37 62.81 66.52
CA TYR A 316 -71.86 61.70 65.68
C TYR A 316 -72.23 60.28 66.12
N ASP A 317 -72.79 60.11 67.31
CA ASP A 317 -73.32 58.84 67.85
C ASP A 317 -74.65 59.18 68.52
N GLN A 318 -75.66 59.52 67.71
CA GLN A 318 -76.94 60.03 68.24
C GLN A 318 -77.73 58.94 68.96
N ASN A 319 -77.51 57.68 68.60
CA ASN A 319 -78.15 56.52 69.22
C ASN A 319 -77.35 55.96 70.42
N ASN A 320 -76.17 56.52 70.68
CA ASN A 320 -75.30 56.25 71.82
C ASN A 320 -74.88 54.77 71.92
N ASN A 321 -74.71 54.12 70.76
CA ASN A 321 -74.38 52.69 70.66
C ASN A 321 -72.88 52.44 70.45
N GLY A 322 -72.06 53.50 70.39
CA GLY A 322 -70.62 53.43 70.21
C GLY A 322 -70.16 53.28 68.76
N ILE A 323 -71.06 53.41 67.78
CA ILE A 323 -70.80 53.32 66.34
C ILE A 323 -71.28 54.61 65.67
N VAL A 324 -70.50 55.14 64.72
CA VAL A 324 -70.89 56.34 63.99
C VAL A 324 -72.06 56.03 63.06
N ASP A 325 -73.21 56.70 63.24
CA ASP A 325 -74.48 56.42 62.54
C ASP A 325 -74.34 56.38 60.99
N LYS A 326 -73.42 57.15 60.40
CA LYS A 326 -73.16 57.11 58.94
C LYS A 326 -72.64 55.75 58.45
N ALA A 327 -71.94 55.00 59.31
CA ALA A 327 -71.43 53.66 58.98
C ALA A 327 -72.54 52.60 58.96
N GLU A 328 -73.69 52.88 59.57
CA GLU A 328 -74.84 51.96 59.62
C GLU A 328 -75.66 51.97 58.31
N SER A 329 -75.44 52.96 57.44
CA SER A 329 -76.17 53.16 56.17
C SER A 329 -75.75 52.24 55.02
N ILE A 330 -74.75 51.38 55.22
CA ILE A 330 -74.27 50.46 54.17
C ILE A 330 -74.91 49.09 54.38
N THR A 331 -76.18 48.95 53.98
CA THR A 331 -76.84 47.65 53.91
C THR A 331 -77.31 47.36 52.48
N ASP A 332 -76.89 46.19 52.00
CA ASP A 332 -77.41 45.41 50.87
C ASP A 332 -77.43 46.03 49.46
N GLY A 333 -76.45 45.62 48.65
CA GLY A 333 -76.52 45.70 47.19
C GLY A 333 -75.19 45.96 46.50
N PHE A 334 -74.30 46.75 47.10
CA PHE A 334 -73.04 47.15 46.44
C PHE A 334 -71.93 46.10 46.50
N ILE A 335 -72.00 45.15 47.44
CA ILE A 335 -70.99 44.11 47.62
C ILE A 335 -71.27 42.91 46.69
N THR A 336 -72.52 42.60 46.39
CA THR A 336 -72.89 41.37 45.68
C THR A 336 -72.48 41.38 44.19
N TYR A 337 -72.57 42.53 43.50
CA TYR A 337 -72.17 42.64 42.09
C TYR A 337 -70.65 42.50 41.89
N ASN A 338 -69.85 43.07 42.81
CA ASN A 338 -68.39 42.98 42.72
C ASN A 338 -67.88 41.55 42.93
N VAL A 339 -68.53 40.75 43.77
CA VAL A 339 -68.12 39.36 44.02
C VAL A 339 -68.44 38.45 42.81
N THR A 340 -69.56 38.69 42.12
CA THR A 340 -69.92 37.94 40.90
C THR A 340 -68.97 38.24 39.73
N ASP A 341 -68.62 39.51 39.51
CA ASP A 341 -67.67 39.89 38.45
C ASP A 341 -66.24 39.37 38.70
N ILE A 342 -65.81 39.35 39.97
CA ILE A 342 -64.52 38.76 40.36
C ILE A 342 -64.50 37.24 40.06
N ASN A 343 -65.57 36.51 40.39
CA ASN A 343 -65.65 35.07 40.11
C ASN A 343 -65.66 34.75 38.61
N ASN A 344 -66.36 35.54 37.81
CA ASN A 344 -66.36 35.35 36.35
C ASN A 344 -64.98 35.62 35.73
N LYS A 345 -64.27 36.63 36.23
CA LYS A 345 -62.91 36.96 35.78
C LYS A 345 -61.89 35.90 36.22
N PHE A 346 -62.05 35.34 37.42
CA PHE A 346 -61.23 34.24 37.93
C PHE A 346 -61.39 32.95 37.11
N ASN A 347 -62.63 32.58 36.76
CA ASN A 347 -62.89 31.40 35.92
C ASN A 347 -62.29 31.53 34.51
N THR A 348 -62.32 32.74 33.94
CA THR A 348 -61.71 33.02 32.62
C THR A 348 -60.18 32.90 32.66
N LEU A 349 -59.54 33.35 33.75
CA LEU A 349 -58.09 33.24 33.92
C LEU A 349 -57.64 31.78 34.07
N ASN A 350 -58.41 30.95 34.79
CA ASN A 350 -58.09 29.52 34.94
C ASN A 350 -58.15 28.76 33.60
N ALA A 351 -59.13 29.06 32.74
CA ALA A 351 -59.23 28.44 31.41
C ALA A 351 -58.04 28.82 30.50
N ASN A 352 -57.60 30.08 30.56
CA ASN A 352 -56.44 30.55 29.79
C ASN A 352 -55.12 29.94 30.28
N ASP A 353 -54.93 29.78 31.60
CA ASP A 353 -53.74 29.10 32.15
C ASP A 353 -53.70 27.63 31.72
N GLN A 354 -54.85 26.96 31.68
CA GLN A 354 -54.95 25.57 31.23
C GLN A 354 -54.60 25.42 29.74
N HIS A 355 -55.12 26.29 28.86
CA HIS A 355 -54.75 26.30 27.45
C HIS A 355 -53.25 26.57 27.22
N ALA A 356 -52.67 27.53 27.95
CA ALA A 356 -51.23 27.80 27.85
C ALA A 356 -50.37 26.60 28.27
N ARG A 357 -50.80 25.85 29.29
CA ARG A 357 -50.12 24.61 29.71
C ARG A 357 -50.21 23.50 28.67
N GLU A 358 -51.36 23.35 28.02
CA GLU A 358 -51.57 22.37 26.95
C GLU A 358 -50.69 22.67 25.72
N GLU A 359 -50.62 23.94 25.29
CA GLU A 359 -49.74 24.37 24.20
C GLU A 359 -48.25 24.15 24.52
N ILE A 360 -47.82 24.45 25.75
CA ILE A 360 -46.43 24.23 26.18
C ILE A 360 -46.08 22.74 26.17
N ILE A 361 -47.01 21.85 26.53
CA ILE A 361 -46.80 20.40 26.50
C ILE A 361 -46.66 19.91 25.06
N ASP A 362 -47.52 20.36 24.14
CA ASP A 362 -47.46 20.01 22.71
C ASP A 362 -46.13 20.46 22.07
N ILE A 363 -45.69 21.69 22.35
CA ILE A 363 -44.38 22.21 21.88
C ILE A 363 -43.22 21.37 22.42
N LYS A 364 -43.25 20.99 23.70
CA LYS A 364 -42.22 20.13 24.30
C LYS A 364 -42.18 18.75 23.66
N LEU A 365 -43.33 18.19 23.32
CA LEU A 365 -43.43 16.88 22.67
C LEU A 365 -42.81 16.93 21.26
N LYS A 366 -43.21 17.93 20.46
CA LYS A 366 -42.66 18.17 19.11
C LYS A 366 -41.15 18.42 19.10
N LEU A 367 -40.64 19.14 20.10
CA LEU A 367 -39.19 19.37 20.24
C LEU A 367 -38.44 18.08 20.58
N LYS A 368 -39.00 17.21 21.43
CA LYS A 368 -38.42 15.90 21.74
C LYS A 368 -38.43 14.98 20.52
N GLU A 369 -39.54 14.95 19.76
CA GLU A 369 -39.64 14.18 18.52
C GLU A 369 -38.62 14.68 17.49
N LYS A 370 -38.48 16.00 17.32
CA LYS A 370 -37.47 16.58 16.43
C LYS A 370 -36.05 16.23 16.85
N LEU A 371 -35.73 16.29 18.15
CA LEU A 371 -34.41 15.90 18.67
C LEU A 371 -34.13 14.41 18.44
N ALA A 372 -35.14 13.54 18.57
CA ALA A 372 -35.00 12.12 18.28
C ALA A 372 -34.77 11.87 16.78
N VAL A 373 -35.49 12.58 15.91
CA VAL A 373 -35.32 12.51 14.44
C VAL A 373 -33.95 13.04 14.02
N ASP A 374 -33.49 14.16 14.58
CA ASP A 374 -32.16 14.73 14.31
C ASP A 374 -31.06 13.78 14.80
N PHE A 375 -31.26 13.10 15.94
CA PHE A 375 -30.34 12.08 16.45
C PHE A 375 -30.26 10.88 15.49
N ILE A 376 -31.41 10.33 15.07
CA ILE A 376 -31.52 9.22 14.12
C ILE A 376 -30.83 9.55 12.79
N ASN A 377 -31.12 10.73 12.23
CA ASN A 377 -30.53 11.18 10.96
C ASN A 377 -29.00 11.36 11.03
N LYS A 378 -28.47 11.75 12.19
CA LYS A 378 -27.03 12.00 12.38
C LYS A 378 -26.23 10.75 12.75
N SER A 379 -26.89 9.74 13.33
CA SER A 379 -26.28 8.49 13.78
C SER A 379 -26.45 7.33 12.79
N GLY A 380 -27.35 7.45 11.80
CA GLY A 380 -27.54 6.46 10.74
C GLY A 380 -28.23 5.17 11.19
N ILE A 381 -28.66 5.09 12.45
CA ILE A 381 -29.43 3.98 13.02
C ILE A 381 -30.90 4.15 12.64
N GLY A 382 -31.45 3.20 11.88
CA GLY A 382 -32.86 3.19 11.50
C GLY A 382 -33.78 3.09 12.72
N PHE A 383 -35.01 3.60 12.59
CA PHE A 383 -36.01 3.67 13.67
C PHE A 383 -36.23 2.35 14.44
N PHE A 384 -35.94 1.22 13.80
CA PHE A 384 -36.12 -0.13 14.33
C PHE A 384 -34.99 -0.62 15.25
N ASP A 385 -33.85 0.05 15.29
CA ASP A 385 -32.66 -0.34 16.09
C ASP A 385 -32.79 0.08 17.58
N THR A 386 -33.94 0.61 17.97
CA THR A 386 -34.20 1.14 19.33
C THR A 386 -35.22 0.32 20.13
N PHE A 387 -35.75 -0.77 19.57
CA PHE A 387 -36.73 -1.62 20.25
C PHE A 387 -36.05 -2.78 20.98
N GLU A 388 -36.44 -3.03 22.24
CA GLU A 388 -35.93 -4.13 23.07
C GLU A 388 -36.32 -5.53 22.57
N THR A 389 -37.38 -5.64 21.75
CA THR A 389 -37.92 -6.91 21.22
C THR A 389 -38.54 -6.70 19.83
N ASP A 390 -38.52 -7.76 19.00
CA ASP A 390 -39.06 -7.80 17.63
C ASP A 390 -40.49 -8.38 17.54
N GLU A 391 -41.09 -8.75 18.69
CA GLU A 391 -42.44 -9.35 18.80
C GLU A 391 -43.57 -8.47 18.23
N TYR A 392 -43.34 -7.17 18.07
CA TYR A 392 -44.33 -6.21 17.56
C TYR A 392 -44.20 -5.93 16.05
N ILE A 393 -43.29 -6.60 15.34
CA ILE A 393 -43.02 -6.37 13.93
C ILE A 393 -43.77 -7.41 13.07
N GLU A 394 -44.88 -7.01 12.45
CA GLU A 394 -45.75 -7.91 11.66
C GLU A 394 -45.09 -8.43 10.35
N SER A 395 -44.06 -7.75 9.84
CA SER A 395 -43.17 -8.24 8.77
C SER A 395 -41.89 -7.39 8.67
N THR A 396 -40.74 -8.01 8.38
CA THR A 396 -39.46 -7.30 8.18
C THR A 396 -39.10 -7.23 6.69
N THR A 397 -38.60 -6.07 6.24
CA THR A 397 -38.07 -5.85 4.87
C THR A 397 -36.61 -6.27 4.73
N ALA A 398 -35.97 -6.71 5.82
CA ALA A 398 -34.60 -7.17 5.82
C ALA A 398 -34.45 -8.51 6.56
N LYS A 399 -33.57 -9.37 6.02
CA LYS A 399 -33.17 -10.63 6.66
C LYS A 399 -31.76 -10.50 7.21
N TRP A 400 -31.61 -10.82 8.49
CA TRP A 400 -30.31 -10.89 9.15
C TRP A 400 -29.61 -12.21 8.81
N ASN A 401 -28.42 -12.13 8.20
CA ASN A 401 -27.56 -13.28 7.95
C ASN A 401 -26.57 -13.44 9.11
N LYS A 402 -26.86 -14.40 10.00
CA LYS A 402 -26.03 -14.70 11.19
C LYS A 402 -24.61 -15.16 10.87
N THR A 403 -24.36 -15.67 9.68
CA THR A 403 -23.05 -16.24 9.33
C THR A 403 -22.08 -15.16 8.85
N ASP A 404 -22.58 -14.18 8.09
CA ASP A 404 -21.77 -13.11 7.51
C ASP A 404 -21.84 -11.81 8.30
N THR A 405 -22.64 -11.75 9.37
CA THR A 405 -22.92 -10.56 10.18
C THR A 405 -23.43 -9.36 9.35
N THR A 406 -24.25 -9.65 8.33
CA THR A 406 -24.81 -8.65 7.40
C THR A 406 -26.34 -8.65 7.40
N VAL A 407 -26.93 -7.48 7.14
CA VAL A 407 -28.38 -7.28 7.00
C VAL A 407 -28.72 -7.11 5.52
N ASP A 408 -29.60 -7.97 5.01
CA ASP A 408 -29.95 -8.04 3.58
C ASP A 408 -31.35 -7.42 3.37
N PHE A 409 -31.41 -6.23 2.76
CA PHE A 409 -32.66 -5.50 2.54
C PHE A 409 -33.28 -5.89 1.19
N SER A 410 -34.50 -6.40 1.19
CA SER A 410 -35.26 -6.66 -0.04
C SER A 410 -35.69 -5.31 -0.62
N SER A 411 -34.96 -4.80 -1.61
CA SER A 411 -35.21 -3.50 -2.24
C SER A 411 -36.57 -3.43 -2.95
N PRO A 412 -37.45 -2.46 -2.64
CA PRO A 412 -38.45 -1.99 -3.58
C PRO A 412 -37.86 -0.80 -4.35
N GLU A 413 -37.49 -1.04 -5.60
CA GLU A 413 -37.11 0.01 -6.54
C GLU A 413 -38.24 1.03 -6.71
N SER A 414 -37.98 2.29 -6.36
CA SER A 414 -38.58 3.43 -7.05
C SER A 414 -37.48 4.43 -7.38
N GLU A 415 -36.89 4.28 -8.56
CA GLU A 415 -35.91 5.20 -9.11
C GLU A 415 -36.58 6.54 -9.49
N GLN A 416 -36.09 7.65 -8.94
CA GLN A 416 -36.19 8.96 -9.57
C GLN A 416 -34.83 9.30 -10.19
N THR A 417 -34.80 9.47 -11.51
CA THR A 417 -33.61 9.80 -12.29
C THR A 417 -33.37 11.31 -12.31
N VAL A 418 -32.18 11.73 -11.88
CA VAL A 418 -31.59 13.05 -12.20
C VAL A 418 -30.56 12.81 -13.29
N TYR A 419 -30.78 13.36 -14.48
CA TYR A 419 -29.81 13.32 -15.58
C TYR A 419 -28.77 14.42 -15.41
N GLN A 420 -27.49 14.07 -15.48
CA GLN A 420 -26.44 15.01 -15.88
C GLN A 420 -25.59 14.36 -16.98
N ALA A 421 -25.60 15.00 -18.15
CA ALA A 421 -24.88 14.58 -19.34
C ALA A 421 -23.38 14.82 -19.19
N VAL A 422 -22.57 13.86 -19.63
CA VAL A 422 -21.18 14.09 -20.05
C VAL A 422 -20.98 13.39 -21.39
N GLU A 423 -20.69 14.19 -22.42
CA GLU A 423 -20.39 13.74 -23.77
C GLU A 423 -18.93 13.27 -23.89
N ASN A 424 -18.73 12.23 -24.70
CA ASN A 424 -17.52 11.81 -25.40
C ASN A 424 -16.33 11.25 -24.60
N SER A 425 -16.31 9.92 -24.40
CA SER A 425 -15.11 9.10 -24.66
C SER A 425 -15.51 7.63 -24.92
N ASP A 426 -14.91 7.01 -25.96
CA ASP A 426 -15.21 5.66 -26.49
C ASP A 426 -14.69 4.49 -25.61
N THR A 427 -14.70 4.63 -24.28
CA THR A 427 -14.33 3.55 -23.36
C THR A 427 -15.18 3.60 -22.11
N ILE A 428 -16.04 2.59 -21.94
CA ILE A 428 -16.79 2.32 -20.72
C ILE A 428 -15.97 1.30 -19.92
N GLU A 429 -15.33 1.73 -18.83
CA GLU A 429 -14.67 0.83 -17.88
C GLU A 429 -15.62 0.63 -16.69
N LEU A 430 -16.21 -0.56 -16.58
CA LEU A 430 -16.96 -0.98 -15.39
C LEU A 430 -15.98 -1.65 -14.41
N VAL A 431 -15.79 -1.03 -13.25
CA VAL A 431 -15.06 -1.61 -12.12
C VAL A 431 -16.10 -2.25 -11.20
N GLY A 432 -16.08 -3.57 -11.03
CA GLY A 432 -16.99 -4.22 -10.09
C GLY A 432 -16.96 -5.75 -10.10
N ASP A 433 -17.42 -6.39 -11.18
CA ASP A 433 -17.71 -7.83 -11.17
C ASP A 433 -17.15 -8.59 -12.38
N GLN A 434 -16.71 -9.84 -12.18
CA GLN A 434 -16.26 -10.75 -13.24
C GLN A 434 -17.46 -11.25 -14.08
N LEU A 435 -17.46 -10.98 -15.38
CA LEU A 435 -18.48 -11.45 -16.33
C LEU A 435 -18.18 -12.86 -16.85
N SER A 436 -19.21 -13.70 -16.99
CA SER A 436 -19.12 -15.06 -17.51
C SER A 436 -19.75 -15.18 -18.91
N VAL A 437 -19.37 -16.21 -19.67
CA VAL A 437 -19.94 -16.49 -21.00
C VAL A 437 -21.46 -16.71 -20.88
N GLY A 438 -22.24 -15.98 -21.68
CA GLY A 438 -23.70 -16.02 -21.67
C GLY A 438 -24.37 -14.83 -20.97
N ASP A 439 -23.61 -13.97 -20.30
CA ASP A 439 -24.15 -12.77 -19.65
C ASP A 439 -24.62 -11.73 -20.69
N LYS A 440 -25.70 -11.02 -20.37
CA LYS A 440 -26.31 -10.01 -21.23
C LYS A 440 -26.23 -8.64 -20.56
N ILE A 441 -25.63 -7.69 -21.27
CA ILE A 441 -25.48 -6.32 -20.77
C ILE A 441 -26.34 -5.40 -21.64
N LYS A 442 -27.10 -4.53 -20.98
CA LYS A 442 -27.96 -3.54 -21.64
C LYS A 442 -27.30 -2.17 -21.55
N VAL A 443 -26.95 -1.61 -22.71
CA VAL A 443 -26.37 -0.26 -22.80
C VAL A 443 -27.30 0.57 -23.68
N GLY A 444 -28.11 1.42 -23.04
CA GLY A 444 -29.20 2.14 -23.71
C GLY A 444 -30.24 1.18 -24.32
N ASP A 445 -30.65 1.44 -25.58
CA ASP A 445 -31.72 0.71 -26.27
C ASP A 445 -31.25 -0.55 -27.03
N LYS A 446 -30.00 -0.99 -26.86
CA LYS A 446 -29.46 -2.21 -27.49
C LYS A 446 -29.05 -3.26 -26.45
N LEU A 447 -29.29 -4.53 -26.80
CA LEU A 447 -28.87 -5.69 -26.03
C LEU A 447 -27.63 -6.32 -26.66
N ILE A 448 -26.60 -6.60 -25.85
CA ILE A 448 -25.37 -7.26 -26.29
C ILE A 448 -25.22 -8.56 -25.49
N THR A 449 -24.90 -9.66 -26.17
CA THR A 449 -24.69 -10.99 -25.57
C THR A 449 -23.21 -11.35 -25.66
N ILE A 450 -22.63 -11.86 -24.58
CA ILE A 450 -21.24 -12.32 -24.55
C ILE A 450 -21.20 -13.80 -24.96
N GLU A 451 -20.59 -14.11 -26.10
CA GLU A 451 -20.40 -15.48 -26.60
C GLU A 451 -18.91 -15.85 -26.63
N GLU A 452 -18.60 -17.12 -26.32
CA GLU A 452 -17.25 -17.67 -26.36
C GLU A 452 -16.88 -18.00 -27.81
N VAL A 453 -15.77 -17.43 -28.28
CA VAL A 453 -15.22 -17.75 -29.60
C VAL A 453 -14.10 -18.77 -29.40
N LEU A 454 -14.30 -19.99 -29.93
CA LEU A 454 -13.26 -21.02 -30.01
C LEU A 454 -12.24 -20.74 -31.12
#